data_AF-A0A0B5AVL6-F1
#
_entry.id   AF-A0A0B5AVL6-F1
#
_cell.length_a   1.000
_cell.length_b   1.000
_cell.length_c   1.000
_cell.angle_alpha   90.00
_cell.angle_beta   90.00
_cell.angle_gamma   90.00
#
_symmetry.space_group_name_H-M   'P 1'
#
loop_
_entity.id
_entity.type
_entity.pdbx_description
1 polymer ?
#
loop_
_entity_poly.entity_id
_entity_poly.type
_entity_poly.pdbx_seq_one_letter_code
_entity_poly.pdbx_strand_id
1 'polypeptide(L)'
;MNITIGEYQITTDPLNYKLEQKVQKKDEDGQPLQDQYITRRIGYYPSFERVCTALLDHQLIVSDAENIAEIHEVVLKTKREIIAAVKERGFVHDQTQTIEETRLLADGIEVEKSYSET
;
A
#
# COMPACT_ATOMS: atom_id res chain seq x y z
N MET A 1 2.86 -7.78 6.89
CA MET A 1 1.94 -6.85 6.19
C MET A 1 2.00 -7.13 4.69
N ASN A 2 0.98 -6.74 3.94
CA ASN A 2 0.90 -6.90 2.48
C ASN A 2 0.06 -5.75 1.90
N ILE A 3 0.69 -4.85 1.14
CA ILE A 3 0.06 -3.65 0.56
C ILE A 3 0.37 -3.63 -0.93
N THR A 4 -0.66 -3.45 -1.76
CA THR A 4 -0.51 -3.29 -3.20
C THR A 4 -0.63 -1.82 -3.56
N ILE A 5 0.30 -1.32 -4.38
CA ILE A 5 0.37 0.08 -4.83
C ILE A 5 0.60 0.04 -6.34
N GLY A 6 -0.46 0.11 -7.14
CA GLY A 6 -0.37 -0.07 -8.59
C GLY A 6 0.19 -1.46 -8.95
N GLU A 7 1.31 -1.49 -9.67
CA GLU A 7 2.05 -2.71 -10.02
C GLU A 7 3.03 -3.18 -8.92
N TYR A 8 3.18 -2.41 -7.84
CA TYR A 8 4.11 -2.68 -6.75
C TYR A 8 3.40 -3.37 -5.58
N GLN A 9 4.18 -4.14 -4.85
CA GLN A 9 3.75 -4.83 -3.64
C GLN A 9 4.77 -4.61 -2.54
N ILE A 10 4.28 -4.20 -1.37
CA ILE A 10 5.04 -4.10 -0.13
C ILE A 10 4.64 -5.26 0.76
N THR A 11 5.54 -6.22 0.94
CA THR A 11 5.37 -7.32 1.89
C THR A 11 6.30 -7.16 3.08
N THR A 12 6.03 -7.83 4.19
CA THR A 12 6.90 -7.81 5.38
C THR A 12 7.39 -9.21 5.66
N ASP A 13 8.68 -9.34 5.97
CA ASP A 13 9.27 -10.51 6.61
C ASP A 13 9.65 -10.16 8.07
N PRO A 14 10.15 -11.11 8.89
CA PRO A 14 10.43 -10.82 10.30
C PRO A 14 11.41 -9.66 10.56
N LEU A 15 12.21 -9.26 9.57
CA LEU A 15 13.28 -8.28 9.73
C LEU A 15 13.10 -7.02 8.88
N ASN A 16 12.40 -7.11 7.74
CA ASN A 16 12.36 -6.06 6.73
C ASN A 16 11.02 -5.97 5.99
N TYR A 17 10.82 -4.81 5.36
CA TYR A 17 9.84 -4.56 4.32
C TYR A 17 10.47 -4.87 2.96
N LYS A 18 9.78 -5.66 2.15
CA LYS A 18 10.16 -6.01 0.78
C LYS A 18 9.38 -5.15 -0.20
N LEU A 19 10.07 -4.51 -1.12
CA LEU A 19 9.45 -3.88 -2.29
C LEU A 19 9.63 -4.79 -3.49
N GLU A 20 8.52 -5.09 -4.14
CA GLU A 20 8.40 -6.05 -5.22
C GLU A 20 7.54 -5.46 -6.34
N GLN A 21 7.88 -5.70 -7.60
CA GLN A 21 7.14 -5.23 -8.78
C GLN A 21 6.59 -6.43 -9.55
N LYS A 22 5.32 -6.37 -9.93
CA LYS A 22 4.72 -7.35 -10.83
C LYS A 22 5.13 -7.02 -12.26
N VAL A 23 5.91 -7.90 -12.89
CA VAL A 23 6.37 -7.73 -14.27
C VAL A 23 5.91 -8.89 -15.14
N GLN A 24 5.67 -8.62 -16.41
CA GLN A 24 5.33 -9.68 -17.36
C GLN A 24 6.52 -10.62 -17.55
N LYS A 25 6.25 -11.92 -17.45
CA LYS A 25 7.26 -12.96 -17.68
C LYS A 25 7.66 -12.94 -19.14
N LYS A 26 8.94 -13.15 -19.41
CA LYS A 26 9.48 -13.26 -20.77
C LYS A 26 9.91 -14.70 -21.05
N ASP A 27 9.85 -15.10 -22.31
CA ASP A 27 10.43 -16.36 -22.79
C ASP A 27 11.96 -16.24 -22.95
N GLU A 28 12.59 -17.30 -23.45
CA GLU A 28 14.05 -17.37 -23.66
C GLU A 28 14.53 -16.36 -24.71
N ASP A 29 13.65 -15.96 -25.64
CA ASP A 29 13.90 -14.96 -26.69
C ASP A 29 13.59 -13.52 -26.23
N GLY A 30 13.16 -13.34 -24.97
CA GLY A 30 12.86 -12.04 -24.38
C GLY A 30 11.49 -11.46 -24.75
N GLN A 31 10.63 -12.23 -25.42
CA GLN A 31 9.26 -11.84 -25.74
C GLN A 31 8.33 -12.04 -24.54
N PRO A 32 7.36 -11.14 -24.33
CA PRO A 32 6.42 -11.26 -23.23
C PRO A 32 5.51 -12.48 -23.40
N LEU A 33 5.50 -13.37 -22.40
CA LEU A 33 4.56 -14.47 -22.32
C LEU A 33 3.18 -13.93 -21.94
N GLN A 34 2.16 -14.32 -22.71
CA GLN A 34 0.79 -13.88 -22.47
C GLN A 34 0.29 -14.39 -21.11
N ASP A 35 -0.31 -13.48 -20.33
CA ASP A 35 -0.91 -13.73 -19.01
C ASP A 35 -0.01 -14.36 -17.94
N GLN A 36 1.29 -14.39 -18.16
CA GLN A 36 2.27 -14.85 -17.17
C GLN A 36 2.98 -13.67 -16.54
N TYR A 37 2.90 -13.57 -15.23
CA TYR A 37 3.57 -12.53 -14.45
C TYR A 37 4.49 -13.15 -13.42
N ILE A 38 5.61 -12.49 -13.17
CA ILE A 38 6.52 -12.80 -12.08
C ILE A 38 6.66 -11.57 -11.19
N THR A 39 7.02 -11.82 -9.94
CA THR A 39 7.34 -10.75 -9.01
C THR A 39 8.85 -10.55 -9.00
N ARG A 40 9.30 -9.37 -9.45
CA ARG A 40 10.69 -8.97 -9.39
C ARG A 40 10.92 -8.19 -8.09
N ARG A 41 11.92 -8.61 -7.31
CA ARG A 41 12.32 -7.87 -6.10
C ARG A 41 13.09 -6.60 -6.46
N ILE A 42 12.68 -5.48 -5.88
CA ILE A 42 13.38 -4.20 -5.97
C ILE A 42 14.35 -4.06 -4.80
N GLY A 43 13.91 -4.34 -3.56
CA GLY A 43 14.79 -4.20 -2.40
C GLY A 43 14.16 -4.59 -1.07
N TYR A 44 15.00 -4.50 -0.01
CA TYR A 44 14.64 -4.69 1.39
C TYR A 44 14.89 -3.41 2.17
N TYR A 45 13.97 -3.05 3.05
CA TYR A 45 14.00 -1.80 3.79
C TYR A 45 13.66 -2.05 5.26
N PRO A 46 14.35 -1.41 6.21
CA PRO A 46 14.16 -1.69 7.63
C PRO A 46 12.89 -1.03 8.22
N SER A 47 12.21 -0.17 7.46
CA SER A 47 10.98 0.50 7.91
C SER A 47 10.00 0.75 6.77
N PHE A 48 8.72 0.95 7.14
CA PHE A 48 7.66 1.28 6.19
C PHE A 48 7.92 2.63 5.48
N GLU A 49 8.40 3.62 6.23
CA GLU A 49 8.78 4.92 5.67
C GLU A 49 9.84 4.78 4.57
N ARG A 50 10.92 4.02 4.85
CA ARG A 50 12.01 3.84 3.89
C ARG A 50 11.56 3.11 2.62
N VAL A 51 10.66 2.14 2.72
CA VAL A 51 10.12 1.49 1.51
C VAL A 51 9.22 2.41 0.70
N CYS A 52 8.46 3.31 1.34
CA CYS A 52 7.68 4.33 0.64
C CYS A 52 8.57 5.35 -0.08
N THR A 53 9.64 5.82 0.57
CA THR A 53 10.63 6.70 -0.08
C THR A 53 11.28 5.99 -1.26
N ALA A 54 11.71 4.74 -1.08
CA ALA A 54 12.34 3.99 -2.16
C ALA A 54 11.40 3.70 -3.33
N LEU A 55 10.09 3.54 -3.09
CA LEU A 55 9.11 3.44 -4.15
C LEU A 55 9.02 4.76 -4.95
N LEU A 56 9.02 5.91 -4.28
CA LEU A 56 9.05 7.20 -4.95
C LEU A 56 10.33 7.41 -5.77
N ASP A 57 11.49 7.13 -5.17
CA ASP A 57 12.78 7.24 -5.86
C ASP A 57 12.80 6.32 -7.08
N HIS A 58 12.31 5.09 -6.94
CA HIS A 58 12.22 4.14 -8.04
C HIS A 58 11.32 4.67 -9.16
N GLN A 59 10.13 5.15 -8.84
CA GLN A 59 9.18 5.73 -9.80
C GLN A 59 9.77 6.92 -10.55
N LEU A 60 10.53 7.78 -9.88
CA LEU A 60 11.24 8.89 -10.52
C LEU A 60 12.33 8.40 -11.47
N ILE A 61 13.14 7.41 -11.06
CA ILE A 61 14.24 6.85 -11.87
C ILE A 61 13.72 6.16 -13.14
N VAL A 62 12.59 5.46 -13.05
CA VAL A 62 12.02 4.75 -14.21
C VAL A 62 11.04 5.59 -15.04
N SER A 63 10.75 6.82 -14.60
CA SER A 63 9.86 7.71 -15.35
C SER A 63 10.57 8.31 -16.57
N ASP A 64 9.81 8.51 -17.64
CA ASP A 64 10.25 9.25 -18.83
C ASP A 64 10.12 10.78 -18.65
N ALA A 65 10.11 11.28 -17.41
CA ALA A 65 9.91 12.70 -17.14
C ALA A 65 11.13 13.52 -17.57
N GLU A 66 10.93 14.50 -18.44
CA GLU A 66 12.01 15.30 -19.04
C GLU A 66 12.14 16.69 -18.39
N ASN A 67 11.15 17.10 -17.60
CA ASN A 67 11.11 18.43 -16.98
C ASN A 67 10.49 18.41 -15.56
N ILE A 68 10.62 19.54 -14.86
CA ILE A 68 10.18 19.69 -13.46
C ILE A 68 8.67 19.49 -13.31
N ALA A 69 7.87 19.90 -14.29
CA ALA A 69 6.41 19.74 -14.23
C ALA A 69 6.02 18.26 -14.26
N GLU A 70 6.64 17.48 -15.14
CA GLU A 70 6.44 16.02 -15.24
C GLU A 70 6.96 15.29 -13.99
N ILE A 71 8.13 15.67 -13.47
CA ILE A 71 8.64 15.14 -12.19
C ILE A 71 7.62 15.37 -11.07
N HIS A 72 7.05 16.59 -11.00
CA HIS A 72 6.03 16.91 -10.01
C HIS A 72 4.76 16.06 -10.17
N GLU A 73 4.36 15.73 -11.39
CA GLU A 73 3.25 14.81 -11.65
C GLU A 73 3.54 13.39 -11.16
N VAL A 74 4.76 12.87 -11.39
CA VAL A 74 5.19 11.56 -10.86
C VAL A 74 5.11 11.55 -9.34
N VAL A 75 5.65 12.58 -8.67
CA VAL A 75 5.60 12.70 -7.19
C VAL A 75 4.15 12.69 -6.69
N LEU A 76 3.28 13.50 -7.29
CA LEU A 76 1.87 13.58 -6.87
C LEU A 76 1.12 12.27 -7.09
N LYS A 77 1.35 11.61 -8.23
CA LYS A 77 0.74 10.32 -8.55
C LYS A 77 1.16 9.27 -7.53
N THR A 78 2.46 9.05 -7.33
CA THR A 78 2.97 8.05 -6.38
C THR A 78 2.48 8.33 -4.96
N LYS A 79 2.46 9.59 -4.53
CA LYS A 79 1.90 9.97 -3.22
C LYS A 79 0.42 9.58 -3.08
N ARG A 80 -0.40 9.85 -4.10
CA ARG A 80 -1.83 9.49 -4.10
C ARG A 80 -2.02 7.97 -3.99
N GLU A 81 -1.24 7.20 -4.74
CA GLU A 81 -1.31 5.74 -4.73
C GLU A 81 -0.92 5.16 -3.37
N ILE A 82 0.14 5.67 -2.73
CA ILE A 82 0.52 5.27 -1.37
C ILE A 82 -0.61 5.55 -0.38
N ILE A 83 -1.20 6.76 -0.43
CA ILE A 83 -2.31 7.15 0.45
C ILE A 83 -3.52 6.25 0.23
N ALA A 84 -3.89 5.98 -1.03
CA ALA A 84 -5.01 5.11 -1.37
C ALA A 84 -4.82 3.71 -0.80
N ALA A 85 -3.65 3.10 -1.02
CA ALA A 85 -3.34 1.76 -0.55
C ALA A 85 -3.34 1.64 0.99
N VAL A 86 -2.87 2.67 1.68
CA VAL A 86 -2.93 2.72 3.16
C VAL A 86 -4.37 2.87 3.64
N LYS A 87 -5.18 3.71 2.99
CA LYS A 87 -6.59 3.89 3.33
C LYS A 87 -7.39 2.61 3.13
N GLU A 88 -7.25 1.94 1.98
CA GLU A 88 -7.92 0.67 1.71
C GLU A 88 -7.61 -0.37 2.79
N ARG A 89 -6.36 -0.41 3.28
CA ARG A 89 -5.97 -1.26 4.41
C ARG A 89 -6.60 -0.81 5.74
N GLY A 90 -6.64 0.50 6.00
CA GLY A 90 -7.25 1.08 7.19
C GLY A 90 -8.76 0.84 7.27
N PHE A 91 -9.47 0.90 6.15
CA PHE A 91 -10.88 0.54 6.05
C PHE A 91 -11.13 -0.93 6.42
N VAL A 92 -10.21 -1.84 6.13
CA VAL A 92 -10.35 -3.27 6.50
C VAL A 92 -10.19 -3.49 8.02
N HIS A 93 -9.53 -2.59 8.75
CA HIS A 93 -9.39 -2.69 10.21
C HIS A 93 -10.54 -2.03 10.99
N ASP A 94 -11.33 -1.16 10.35
CA ASP A 94 -12.38 -0.36 11.00
C ASP A 94 -13.79 -0.99 10.88
N GLN A 95 -13.97 -1.96 9.99
CA GLN A 95 -15.28 -2.62 9.80
C GLN A 95 -15.66 -3.60 10.92
N THR A 96 -14.73 -3.95 11.82
CA THR A 96 -15.08 -4.80 12.98
C THR A 96 -15.53 -4.00 14.20
N GLN A 97 -15.22 -2.70 14.28
CA GLN A 97 -15.68 -1.82 15.36
C GLN A 97 -16.93 -1.03 14.97
N THR A 98 -17.09 -0.67 13.70
CA THR A 98 -18.25 0.11 13.24
C THR A 98 -19.58 -0.68 13.28
N ILE A 99 -19.54 -2.01 13.12
CA ILE A 99 -20.76 -2.85 13.11
C ILE A 99 -21.37 -3.01 14.52
N GLU A 100 -20.55 -3.01 15.58
CA GLU A 100 -21.04 -3.10 16.97
C GLU A 100 -21.69 -1.78 17.42
N GLU A 101 -21.12 -0.61 17.08
CA GLU A 101 -21.71 0.68 17.45
C GLU A 101 -23.02 0.97 16.71
N THR A 102 -23.16 0.52 15.46
CA THR A 102 -24.39 0.71 14.69
C THR A 102 -25.54 -0.17 15.20
N ARG A 103 -25.24 -1.33 15.81
CA ARG A 103 -26.23 -2.22 16.45
C ARG A 103 -26.68 -1.71 17.83
N LEU A 104 -25.77 -1.15 18.62
CA LEU A 104 -26.07 -0.56 19.93
C LEU A 104 -26.95 0.69 19.84
N LEU A 105 -26.85 1.46 18.76
CA LEU A 105 -27.69 2.65 18.54
C LEU A 105 -29.09 2.33 17.98
N ALA A 106 -29.29 1.15 17.40
CA ALA A 106 -30.59 0.76 16.83
C ALA A 106 -31.57 0.23 17.88
N ASP A 107 -31.08 -0.32 19.00
CA ASP A 107 -31.92 -0.96 20.02
C ASP A 107 -32.15 -0.10 21.29
N GLY A 108 -31.82 1.19 21.26
CA GLY A 108 -32.38 2.19 22.19
C GLY A 108 -32.16 1.91 23.69
N ILE A 109 -30.99 1.40 24.09
CA ILE A 109 -30.63 1.23 25.50
C ILE A 109 -29.65 2.34 25.91
N GLU A 110 -30.11 3.24 26.79
CA GLU A 110 -29.25 4.23 27.46
C GLU A 110 -28.17 3.50 28.28
N VAL A 111 -26.90 3.70 27.92
CA VAL A 111 -25.78 3.21 28.72
C VAL A 111 -25.46 4.26 29.77
N GLU A 112 -25.90 4.04 31.01
CA GLU A 112 -25.38 4.72 32.19
C GLU A 112 -23.85 4.54 32.24
N LYS A 113 -23.10 5.63 32.05
CA LYS A 113 -21.67 5.66 32.30
C LYS A 113 -21.43 5.58 33.80
N SER A 114 -21.11 4.39 34.31
CA SER A 114 -20.45 4.26 35.61
C SER A 114 -18.94 4.34 35.40
N TYR A 115 -18.38 5.50 35.74
CA TYR A 115 -16.95 5.63 36.00
C TYR A 115 -16.65 4.84 37.28
N SER A 116 -15.71 3.90 37.22
CA SER A 116 -14.99 3.48 38.42
C SER A 116 -13.58 4.05 38.34
N GLU A 117 -13.37 5.13 39.09
CA GLU A 117 -12.05 5.47 39.62
C GLU A 117 -11.70 4.39 40.65
N THR A 118 -10.64 3.61 40.44
CA THR A 118 -9.36 3.67 41.18
C THR A 118 -8.42 2.59 40.66
#